data_AF-A0AAV4VRP8-F1
#
_entry.id   AF-A0AAV4VRP8-F1
#
_cell.length_a   1.000
_cell.length_b   1.000
_cell.length_c   1.000
_cell.angle_alpha   90.00
_cell.angle_beta   90.00
_cell.angle_gamma   90.00
#
_symmetry.space_group_name_H-M   'P 1'
#
loop_
_entity.id
_entity.type
_entity.pdbx_description
1 polymer ?
#
loop_
_entity_poly.entity_id
_entity_poly.type
_entity_poly.pdbx_seq_one_letter_code
_entity_poly.pdbx_strand_id
1 'polypeptide(L)'
;MQMTISAVLRYVTDFAGIYRKWKVSGDCRNAPRVGRPTKLVDRDRRVLTREFRKNRTQPMALIREEFQQASWSIVSMNTIRKEAHLHGFHGRAAAHKPLITKSNRAARLMWCKAHRNWTVDQ
;
A
#
# COMPACT_ATOMS: atom_id res chain seq x y z
N MET A 1 -30.59 -31.76 -39.82
CA MET A 1 -30.26 -30.41 -39.31
C MET A 1 -29.71 -30.59 -37.90
N GLN A 2 -28.39 -30.64 -37.70
CA GLN A 2 -27.83 -30.77 -36.35
C GLN A 2 -27.89 -29.41 -35.65
N MET A 3 -28.69 -29.30 -34.58
CA MET A 3 -28.68 -28.12 -33.73
C MET A 3 -27.42 -28.15 -32.86
N THR A 4 -26.63 -27.08 -32.86
CA THR A 4 -25.48 -26.94 -31.97
C THR A 4 -25.95 -26.89 -30.51
N ILE A 5 -25.16 -27.42 -29.57
CA ILE A 5 -25.50 -27.48 -28.12
C ILE A 5 -25.93 -26.09 -27.58
N SER A 6 -25.34 -25.01 -28.09
CA SER A 6 -25.73 -23.63 -27.73
C SER A 6 -27.15 -23.25 -28.15
N ALA A 7 -27.61 -23.74 -29.32
CA ALA A 7 -28.97 -23.53 -29.80
C ALA A 7 -30.00 -24.33 -28.99
N VAL A 8 -29.65 -25.55 -28.56
CA VAL A 8 -30.49 -26.41 -27.71
C VAL A 8 -30.66 -25.79 -26.31
N LEU A 9 -29.59 -25.23 -25.75
CA LEU A 9 -29.58 -24.64 -24.41
C LEU A 9 -29.94 -23.14 -24.38
N ARG A 10 -30.29 -22.53 -25.54
CA ARG A 10 -30.56 -21.09 -25.71
C ARG A 10 -29.50 -20.18 -25.07
N TYR A 11 -28.23 -20.57 -25.13
CA TYR A 11 -27.15 -19.69 -24.68
C TYR A 11 -26.82 -18.67 -25.76
N VAL A 12 -26.79 -17.39 -25.39
CA VAL A 12 -26.39 -16.26 -26.25
C VAL A 12 -24.87 -16.25 -26.51
N THR A 13 -24.11 -17.12 -25.84
CA THR A 13 -22.64 -17.14 -25.84
C THR A 13 -22.04 -18.26 -26.69
N ASP A 14 -20.90 -17.97 -27.33
CA ASP A 14 -20.14 -18.92 -28.14
C ASP A 14 -19.53 -20.06 -27.29
N PHE A 15 -20.07 -21.27 -27.44
CA PHE A 15 -19.59 -22.49 -26.79
C PHE A 15 -18.16 -22.85 -27.20
N ALA A 16 -17.76 -22.58 -28.45
CA ALA A 16 -16.42 -22.94 -28.93
C ALA A 16 -15.33 -22.09 -28.25
N GLY A 17 -15.60 -20.81 -27.99
CA GLY A 17 -14.74 -19.94 -27.17
C GLY A 17 -14.60 -20.45 -25.74
N ILE A 18 -15.71 -20.86 -25.12
CA ILE A 18 -15.71 -21.40 -23.75
C ILE A 18 -14.95 -22.73 -23.67
N TYR A 19 -15.16 -23.64 -24.62
CA TYR A 19 -14.46 -24.93 -24.66
C TYR A 19 -12.95 -24.75 -24.88
N ARG A 20 -12.53 -23.87 -25.80
CA ARG A 20 -11.11 -23.54 -26.00
C ARG A 20 -10.47 -23.00 -24.72
N LYS A 21 -11.16 -22.09 -24.03
CA LYS A 21 -10.71 -21.53 -22.75
C LYS A 21 -10.57 -22.64 -21.70
N TRP A 22 -11.58 -23.49 -21.53
CA TRP A 22 -11.55 -24.62 -20.60
C TRP A 22 -10.40 -25.59 -20.90
N LYS A 23 -10.13 -25.90 -22.17
CA LYS A 23 -9.00 -26.78 -22.55
C LYS A 23 -7.64 -26.23 -22.12
N VAL A 24 -7.50 -24.91 -21.99
CA VAL A 24 -6.24 -24.26 -21.60
C VAL A 24 -6.17 -24.02 -20.08
N SER A 25 -7.21 -23.42 -19.49
CA SER A 25 -7.19 -23.00 -18.09
C SER A 25 -7.86 -23.98 -17.11
N GLY A 26 -8.57 -24.99 -17.60
CA GLY A 26 -9.42 -25.86 -16.79
C GLY A 26 -10.64 -25.17 -16.18
N ASP A 27 -10.82 -23.87 -16.46
CA ASP A 27 -11.83 -23.00 -15.84
C ASP A 27 -12.51 -22.12 -16.90
N CYS A 28 -13.83 -22.00 -16.80
CA CYS A 28 -14.67 -21.19 -17.68
C CYS A 28 -14.91 -19.76 -17.13
N ARG A 29 -14.58 -19.47 -15.87
CA ARG A 29 -14.80 -18.15 -15.23
C ARG A 29 -13.97 -17.06 -15.90
N ASN A 30 -14.55 -15.86 -16.02
CA ASN A 30 -13.86 -14.73 -16.63
C ASN A 30 -12.67 -14.29 -15.78
N ALA A 31 -11.51 -14.13 -16.42
CA ALA A 31 -10.33 -13.60 -15.77
C ALA A 31 -10.57 -12.14 -15.35
N PRO A 32 -10.02 -11.70 -14.20
CA PRO A 32 -9.99 -10.30 -13.85
C PRO A 32 -9.35 -9.47 -14.96
N ARG A 33 -9.90 -8.29 -15.25
CA ARG A 33 -9.29 -7.37 -16.21
C ARG A 33 -8.07 -6.71 -15.57
N VAL A 34 -7.00 -6.54 -16.35
CA VAL A 34 -5.69 -6.00 -15.91
C VAL A 34 -5.73 -4.53 -15.45
N GLY A 35 -6.85 -3.82 -15.67
CA GLY A 35 -7.01 -2.43 -15.29
C GLY A 35 -6.14 -1.46 -16.11
N ARG A 36 -6.13 -0.19 -15.71
CA ARG A 36 -5.32 0.86 -16.35
C ARG A 36 -3.90 0.84 -15.78
N PRO A 37 -2.84 0.86 -16.61
CA PRO A 37 -1.47 1.01 -16.13
C PRO A 37 -1.29 2.26 -15.25
N THR A 38 -0.54 2.13 -14.16
CA THR A 38 -0.21 3.25 -13.28
C THR A 38 0.86 4.13 -13.89
N LYS A 39 0.82 5.44 -13.63
CA LYS A 39 1.85 6.39 -14.11
C LYS A 39 3.22 6.20 -13.45
N LEU A 40 3.24 5.68 -12.22
CA LEU A 40 4.45 5.52 -11.44
C LEU A 40 5.16 4.20 -11.77
N VAL A 41 6.47 4.30 -11.99
CA VAL A 41 7.38 3.16 -12.17
C VAL A 41 7.99 2.78 -10.82
N ASP A 42 8.55 1.59 -10.68
CA ASP A 42 9.16 1.13 -9.42
C ASP A 42 10.26 2.04 -8.89
N ARG A 43 10.99 2.72 -9.79
CA ARG A 43 11.95 3.76 -9.40
C ARG A 43 11.26 4.91 -8.66
N ASP A 44 10.16 5.41 -9.22
CA ASP A 44 9.40 6.50 -8.61
C ASP A 44 8.88 6.08 -7.22
N ARG A 45 8.36 4.85 -7.09
CA ARG A 45 7.87 4.31 -5.81
C ARG A 45 8.96 4.28 -4.74
N ARG A 46 10.19 3.89 -5.11
CA ARG A 46 11.34 3.91 -4.20
C ARG A 46 11.72 5.32 -3.77
N VAL A 47 11.74 6.28 -4.69
CA VAL A 47 12.00 7.69 -4.38
C VAL A 47 10.93 8.20 -3.41
N LEU A 48 9.66 7.96 -3.72
CA LEU A 48 8.54 8.40 -2.89
C LEU A 48 8.58 7.79 -1.48
N THR A 49 8.91 6.50 -1.38
CA THR A 49 9.09 5.81 -0.08
C THR A 49 10.21 6.44 0.74
N ARG A 50 11.30 6.88 0.10
CA ARG A 50 12.39 7.58 0.77
C ARG A 50 11.94 8.94 1.28
N GLU A 51 11.23 9.72 0.48
CA GLU A 51 10.72 11.03 0.89
C GLU A 51 9.72 10.90 2.06
N PHE A 52 8.83 9.89 2.06
CA PHE A 52 7.95 9.62 3.19
C PHE A 52 8.69 9.32 4.51
N ARG A 53 9.84 8.64 4.42
CA ARG A 53 10.64 8.26 5.59
C ARG A 53 11.51 9.40 6.11
N LYS A 54 11.89 10.34 5.25
CA LYS A 54 12.74 11.50 5.59
C LYS A 54 12.10 12.36 6.68
N ASN A 55 10.82 12.70 6.54
CA ASN A 55 10.08 13.44 7.55
C ASN A 55 8.60 13.03 7.60
N ARG A 56 8.20 12.41 8.71
CA ARG A 56 6.85 11.85 8.91
C ARG A 56 5.77 12.91 9.09
N THR A 57 6.13 14.16 9.40
CA THR A 57 5.18 15.26 9.62
C THR A 57 5.14 16.25 8.47
N GLN A 58 5.82 15.95 7.35
CA GLN A 58 5.91 16.84 6.21
C GLN A 58 4.55 16.94 5.48
N PRO A 59 4.14 18.16 5.07
CA PRO A 59 2.91 18.33 4.30
C PRO A 59 3.03 17.68 2.91
N MET A 60 1.90 17.19 2.42
CA MET A 60 1.83 16.43 1.18
C MET A 60 2.28 17.25 -0.06
N ALA A 61 2.07 18.57 -0.04
CA ALA A 61 2.50 19.47 -1.10
C ALA A 61 4.03 19.52 -1.26
N LEU A 62 4.75 19.58 -0.14
CA LEU A 62 6.22 19.57 -0.16
C LEU A 62 6.77 18.22 -0.62
N ILE A 63 6.16 17.11 -0.17
CA ILE A 63 6.56 15.77 -0.65
C ILE A 63 6.37 15.65 -2.17
N ARG A 64 5.30 16.23 -2.72
CA ARG A 64 5.09 16.27 -4.18
C ARG A 64 6.19 17.05 -4.88
N GLU A 65 6.57 18.22 -4.36
CA GLU A 65 7.61 19.07 -4.94
C GLU A 65 8.98 18.39 -4.89
N GLU A 66 9.37 17.83 -3.74
CA GLU A 66 10.62 17.08 -3.60
C GLU A 66 10.64 15.83 -4.50
N PHE A 67 9.52 15.10 -4.57
CA PHE A 67 9.38 13.96 -5.47
C PHE A 67 9.54 14.36 -6.93
N GLN A 68 8.89 15.45 -7.36
CA GLN A 68 8.98 15.93 -8.74
C GLN A 68 10.41 16.37 -9.08
N GLN A 69 11.11 17.02 -8.15
CA GLN A 69 12.52 17.38 -8.32
C GLN A 69 13.43 16.15 -8.42
N ALA A 70 13.16 15.09 -7.64
CA ALA A 70 14.01 13.91 -7.60
C ALA A 70 13.74 12.91 -8.75
N SER A 71 12.49 12.76 -9.16
CA SER A 71 12.05 11.74 -10.11
C SER A 71 11.69 12.29 -11.48
N TRP A 72 11.54 13.61 -11.64
CA TRP A 72 11.05 14.30 -12.84
C TRP A 72 9.62 13.91 -13.27
N SER A 73 9.00 12.97 -12.56
CA SER A 73 7.63 12.51 -12.77
C SER A 73 6.63 13.49 -12.17
N ILE A 74 5.75 14.04 -13.02
CA ILE A 74 4.67 14.93 -12.58
C ILE A 74 3.45 14.10 -12.20
N VAL A 75 3.09 14.07 -10.92
CA VAL A 75 1.92 13.33 -10.42
C VAL A 75 1.05 14.18 -9.52
N SER A 76 -0.24 13.84 -9.48
CA SER A 76 -1.19 14.52 -8.59
C SER A 76 -0.93 14.17 -7.12
N MET A 77 -1.33 15.07 -6.20
CA MET A 77 -1.28 14.78 -4.76
C MET A 77 -2.13 13.55 -4.39
N ASN A 78 -3.23 13.30 -5.10
CA ASN A 78 -4.05 12.11 -4.89
C ASN A 78 -3.31 10.82 -5.24
N THR A 79 -2.52 10.83 -6.31
CA THR A 79 -1.67 9.68 -6.68
C THR A 79 -0.67 9.40 -5.58
N ILE A 80 0.02 10.43 -5.09
CA ILE A 80 1.00 10.30 -4.01
C ILE A 80 0.33 9.76 -2.73
N ARG A 81 -0.85 10.27 -2.36
CA ARG A 81 -1.58 9.79 -1.17
C ARG A 81 -1.99 8.32 -1.30
N LYS A 82 -2.42 7.89 -2.49
CA LYS A 82 -2.76 6.48 -2.75
C LYS A 82 -1.55 5.57 -2.57
N GLU A 83 -0.40 5.96 -3.12
CA GLU A 83 0.85 5.22 -2.95
C GLU A 83 1.31 5.21 -1.49
N ALA A 84 1.18 6.33 -0.77
CA ALA A 84 1.46 6.40 0.66
C ALA A 84 0.68 5.32 1.42
N HIS A 85 -0.63 5.24 1.18
CA HIS A 85 -1.51 4.25 1.80
C HIS A 85 -1.17 2.81 1.38
N LEU A 86 -0.83 2.60 0.10
CA LEU A 86 -0.41 1.28 -0.39
C LEU A 86 0.86 0.79 0.34
N HIS A 87 1.76 1.71 0.68
CA HIS A 87 2.96 1.44 1.46
C HIS A 87 2.76 1.51 2.99
N GLY A 88 1.52 1.67 3.46
CA GLY A 88 1.19 1.68 4.90
C GLY A 88 1.48 2.99 5.62
N PHE A 89 1.79 4.07 4.91
CA PHE A 89 1.94 5.39 5.49
C PHE A 89 0.58 6.05 5.66
N HIS A 90 0.31 6.54 6.87
CA HIS A 90 -0.92 7.26 7.16
C HIS A 90 -0.64 8.53 7.96
N GLY A 91 -1.40 9.58 7.67
CA GLY A 91 -1.44 10.77 8.52
C GLY A 91 -2.01 10.41 9.90
N ARG A 92 -1.25 10.70 10.96
CA ARG A 92 -1.64 10.52 12.36
C ARG A 92 -1.09 11.69 13.17
N ALA A 93 -1.86 12.14 14.15
CA ALA A 93 -1.34 13.07 15.15
C ALA A 93 -0.38 12.32 16.08
N ALA A 94 0.76 12.93 16.41
CA ALA A 94 1.66 12.40 17.42
C ALA A 94 1.01 12.52 18.81
N ALA A 95 1.18 11.52 19.67
CA ALA A 95 0.74 11.60 21.06
C ALA A 95 1.52 12.71 21.78
N HIS A 96 0.81 13.49 22.62
CA HIS A 96 1.44 14.48 23.48
C HIS A 96 2.40 13.80 24.47
N LYS A 97 3.64 14.29 24.53
CA LYS A 97 4.67 13.78 25.45
C LYS A 97 5.23 14.95 26.25
N PRO A 98 5.33 14.84 27.58
CA PRO A 98 5.94 15.90 28.39
C PRO A 98 7.42 16.05 28.03
N LEU A 99 7.91 17.29 28.10
CA LEU A 99 9.33 17.58 27.92
C LEU A 99 10.11 17.10 29.14
N ILE A 100 10.96 16.09 28.95
CA ILE A 100 11.78 15.51 30.02
C ILE A 100 13.25 15.83 29.72
N THR A 101 13.95 16.37 30.73
CA THR A 101 15.38 16.67 30.64
C THR A 101 16.21 15.39 30.41
N LYS A 102 17.42 15.54 29.86
CA LYS A 102 18.32 14.40 29.62
C LYS A 102 18.64 13.63 30.92
N SER A 103 18.88 14.37 32.02
CA SER A 103 19.14 13.79 33.35
C SER A 103 17.95 12.95 33.85
N ASN A 104 16.74 13.50 33.80
CA ASN A 104 15.55 12.78 34.25
C ASN A 104 15.27 11.53 33.40
N ARG A 105 15.53 11.58 32.09
CA ARG A 105 15.41 10.41 31.21
C ARG A 105 16.38 9.30 31.63
N ALA A 106 17.62 9.65 31.93
CA ALA A 106 18.64 8.69 32.39
C ALA A 106 18.26 8.08 33.76
N ALA A 107 17.85 8.91 34.72
CA ALA A 107 17.39 8.46 36.03
C ALA A 107 16.20 7.49 35.93
N ARG A 108 15.19 7.82 35.11
CA ARG A 108 14.02 6.94 34.87
C ARG A 108 14.45 5.62 34.25
N LEU A 109 15.35 5.64 33.26
CA LEU A 109 15.85 4.43 32.63
C LEU A 109 16.62 3.54 33.63
N MET A 110 17.49 4.12 34.45
CA MET A 110 18.22 3.38 35.49
C MET A 110 17.27 2.76 36.50
N TRP A 111 16.28 3.52 36.97
CA TRP A 111 15.27 3.04 37.90
C TRP A 111 14.48 1.85 37.31
N CYS A 112 13.99 1.97 36.06
CA CYS A 112 13.27 0.87 35.39
C CYS A 112 14.15 -0.38 35.20
N LYS A 113 15.46 -0.21 34.94
CA LYS A 113 16.39 -1.34 34.83
C LYS A 113 16.61 -2.04 36.17
N ALA A 114 16.81 -1.27 37.24
CA ALA A 114 16.99 -1.79 38.59
C ALA A 114 15.73 -2.54 39.10
N HIS A 115 14.55 -2.05 38.72
CA HIS A 115 13.25 -2.59 39.15
C HIS A 115 12.57 -3.44 38.07
N ARG A 116 13.33 -4.02 37.14
CA ARG A 116 12.76 -4.78 36.01
C ARG A 116 11.89 -5.96 36.46
N ASN A 117 12.28 -6.62 37.56
CA ASN A 117 11.60 -7.78 38.13
C ASN A 117 10.90 -7.43 39.44
N TRP A 118 10.57 -6.15 39.66
CA TRP A 118 9.93 -5.72 40.90
C TRP A 118 8.56 -6.38 41.03
N THR A 119 8.31 -6.99 42.19
CA THR A 119 7.06 -7.67 42.54
C THR A 119 6.47 -6.99 43.78
N VAL A 120 5.15 -7.11 43.96
CA VAL A 120 4.41 -6.42 45.04
C VAL A 120 4.81 -6.93 46.43
N ASP A 121 5.36 -8.15 46.51
CA ASP A 121 5.74 -8.82 47.76
C ASP A 121 7.18 -8.49 48.24
N GLN A 122 7.90 -7.57 47.57
CA GLN A 122 9.23 -7.09 47.97
C GLN A 122 9.19 -5.72 48.64
#